data_AF-A0A1M5UXD9-F1
#
_entry.id   AF-A0A1M5UXD9-F1
#
_cell.length_a   1.000
_cell.length_b   1.000
_cell.length_c   1.000
_cell.angle_alpha   90.00
_cell.angle_beta   90.00
_cell.angle_gamma   90.00
#
_symmetry.space_group_name_H-M   'P 1'
#
loop_
_entity.id
_entity.type
_entity.pdbx_description
1 polymer ?
#
loop_
_entity_poly.entity_id
_entity_poly.type
_entity_poly.pdbx_seq_one_letter_code
_entity_poly.pdbx_strand_id
1 'polypeptide(L)'
;MEKCYMLFNDEKIYIKSNKSSNVVEYTINDVVSYPNVPLYFNIFNNEDVIKDMRTFIKDNEDINSLMQGIFAKKVYLLVPDDVTNVTDIEKRAFDEFAKKLLKGKEVVFGSEFAFVTTFEEKDYVCISRTCRMLILTSIKDKKIFKQKFIQDKEYTNDELRTLINEVSDSNEYLPKVYLNGNNLSQYSDIGIYVDKLDIIKNFEDTLNQLNL
;
A
#
# COMPACT_ATOMS: atom_id res chain seq x y z
N MET A 1 -23.29 -4.03 0.92
CA MET A 1 -22.37 -3.95 2.08
C MET A 1 -21.42 -2.79 1.82
N GLU A 2 -21.17 -1.94 2.82
CA GLU A 2 -20.20 -0.86 2.66
C GLU A 2 -18.79 -1.42 2.76
N LYS A 3 -17.95 -1.09 1.78
CA LYS A 3 -16.55 -1.50 1.69
C LYS A 3 -15.67 -0.28 1.95
N CYS A 4 -14.61 -0.49 2.72
CA CYS A 4 -13.57 0.50 2.95
C CYS A 4 -12.29 0.04 2.26
N TYR A 5 -11.73 0.86 1.38
CA TYR A 5 -10.42 0.67 0.79
C TYR A 5 -9.44 1.59 1.51
N MET A 6 -8.38 1.01 2.04
CA MET A 6 -7.34 1.73 2.74
C MET A 6 -5.99 1.43 2.09
N LEU A 7 -5.17 2.45 1.91
CA LEU A 7 -3.78 2.33 1.51
C LEU A 7 -2.94 3.07 2.53
N PHE A 8 -2.04 2.36 3.20
CA PHE A 8 -1.03 2.98 4.03
C PHE A 8 0.24 3.19 3.22
N ASN A 9 0.76 4.41 3.20
CA ASN A 9 2.03 4.71 2.58
C ASN A 9 2.77 5.78 3.39
N ASP A 10 3.95 5.41 3.90
CA ASP A 10 4.78 6.22 4.78
C ASP A 10 4.04 6.76 6.00
N GLU A 11 3.82 8.07 6.10
CA GLU A 11 3.08 8.71 7.21
C GLU A 11 1.62 9.00 6.85
N LYS A 12 1.14 8.51 5.70
CA LYS A 12 -0.19 8.81 5.17
C LYS A 12 -1.07 7.57 5.07
N ILE A 13 -2.35 7.77 5.32
CA ILE A 13 -3.40 6.79 5.10
C ILE A 13 -4.42 7.37 4.14
N TYR A 14 -4.56 6.72 3.00
CA TYR A 14 -5.59 7.04 2.02
C TYR A 14 -6.81 6.14 2.26
N ILE A 15 -7.99 6.74 2.30
CA ILE A 15 -9.24 6.07 2.67
C ILE A 15 -10.29 6.36 1.60
N LYS A 16 -10.97 5.31 1.15
CA LYS A 16 -12.10 5.42 0.24
C LYS A 16 -13.24 4.53 0.70
N SER A 17 -14.45 5.08 0.74
CA SER A 17 -15.68 4.28 0.84
C SER A 17 -16.18 3.95 -0.56
N ASN A 18 -16.70 2.75 -0.79
CA ASN A 18 -17.34 2.42 -2.07
C ASN A 18 -18.64 3.22 -2.34
N LYS A 19 -19.07 4.07 -1.40
CA LYS A 19 -20.19 5.02 -1.57
C LYS A 19 -19.74 6.42 -2.00
N SER A 20 -18.45 6.74 -1.92
CA SER A 20 -17.88 8.00 -2.39
C SER A 20 -16.88 7.74 -3.52
N SER A 21 -16.84 8.67 -4.48
CA SER A 21 -15.82 8.68 -5.52
C SER A 21 -14.48 9.24 -5.03
N ASN A 22 -14.48 9.96 -3.91
CA ASN A 22 -13.30 10.67 -3.42
C ASN A 22 -12.43 9.75 -2.57
N VAL A 23 -11.12 9.93 -2.72
CA VAL A 23 -10.12 9.38 -1.80
C VAL A 23 -9.76 10.49 -0.83
N VAL A 24 -9.85 10.18 0.46
CA VAL A 24 -9.52 11.10 1.53
C VAL A 24 -8.14 10.73 2.07
N GLU A 25 -7.27 11.71 2.25
CA GLU A 25 -5.92 11.55 2.80
C GLU A 25 -5.88 11.97 4.27
N TYR A 26 -5.39 11.10 5.14
CA TYR A 26 -5.09 11.37 6.53
C TYR A 26 -3.57 11.30 6.74
N THR A 27 -2.99 12.33 7.35
CA THR A 27 -1.56 12.35 7.72
C THR A 27 -1.41 12.02 9.20
N ILE A 28 -0.54 11.06 9.51
CA ILE A 28 -0.18 10.70 10.87
C ILE A 28 0.85 11.69 11.37
N ASN A 29 0.46 12.52 12.34
CA ASN A 29 1.38 13.48 12.94
C ASN A 29 2.30 12.77 13.96
N ASP A 30 3.51 13.31 14.14
CA ASP A 30 4.45 12.94 15.20
C ASP A 30 4.82 11.44 15.24
N VAL A 31 5.11 10.86 14.06
CA VAL A 31 5.59 9.46 13.97
C VAL A 31 6.94 9.32 14.68
N VAL A 32 6.93 8.74 15.87
CA VAL A 32 8.15 8.40 16.60
C VAL A 32 8.64 7.03 16.15
N SER A 33 9.92 6.92 15.80
CA SER A 33 10.58 5.64 15.55
C SER A 33 11.44 5.27 16.75
N TYR A 34 11.35 4.01 17.19
CA TYR A 34 12.18 3.46 18.26
C TYR A 34 13.11 2.38 17.70
N PRO A 35 14.40 2.35 18.10
CA PRO A 35 15.31 1.28 17.72
C PRO A 35 14.75 -0.10 18.12
N ASN A 36 14.85 -1.07 17.21
CA ASN A 36 14.41 -2.46 17.39
C ASN A 36 12.90 -2.67 17.61
N VAL A 37 12.06 -1.63 17.49
CA VAL A 37 10.60 -1.78 17.50
C VAL A 37 10.11 -1.72 16.05
N PRO A 38 9.26 -2.66 15.61
CA PRO A 38 8.66 -2.58 14.27
C PRO A 38 7.90 -1.27 14.11
N LEU A 39 8.20 -0.52 13.06
CA LEU A 39 7.74 0.85 12.86
C LEU A 39 6.21 0.95 12.93
N TYR A 40 5.53 0.10 12.17
CA TYR A 40 4.07 0.12 12.08
C TYR A 40 3.40 -0.31 13.38
N PHE A 41 4.06 -1.18 14.16
CA PHE A 41 3.54 -1.57 15.48
C PHE A 41 3.46 -0.38 16.43
N ASN A 42 4.47 0.50 16.43
CA ASN A 42 4.45 1.68 17.29
C ASN A 42 3.34 2.67 16.90
N ILE A 43 3.19 2.91 15.59
CA ILE A 43 2.18 3.84 15.06
C ILE A 43 0.77 3.35 15.38
N PHE A 44 0.50 2.06 15.13
CA PHE A 44 -0.86 1.52 15.13
C PHE A 44 -1.34 0.97 16.46
N ASN A 45 -0.43 0.76 17.41
CA ASN A 45 -0.80 0.46 18.79
C ASN A 45 -0.98 1.73 19.64
N ASN A 46 -0.83 2.92 19.06
CA ASN A 46 -1.07 4.19 19.74
C ASN A 46 -2.57 4.55 19.72
N GLU A 47 -3.21 4.55 20.89
CA GLU A 47 -4.63 4.87 21.04
C GLU A 47 -4.98 6.31 20.66
N ASP A 48 -4.03 7.25 20.72
CA ASP A 48 -4.28 8.65 20.35
C ASP A 48 -4.35 8.81 18.83
N VAL A 49 -3.52 8.08 18.08
CA VAL A 49 -3.62 8.00 16.60
C VAL A 49 -4.99 7.46 16.18
N ILE A 50 -5.49 6.43 16.88
CA ILE A 50 -6.81 5.85 16.60
C ILE A 50 -7.94 6.85 16.89
N LYS A 51 -7.87 7.59 17.99
CA LYS A 51 -8.88 8.61 18.34
C LYS A 51 -8.89 9.77 17.36
N ASP A 52 -7.71 10.26 16.99
CA ASP A 52 -7.56 11.38 16.06
C ASP A 52 -8.13 11.00 14.69
N MET A 53 -7.72 9.85 14.15
CA MET A 53 -8.23 9.37 12.87
C MET A 53 -9.74 9.09 12.89
N ARG A 54 -10.30 8.59 14.00
CA ARG A 54 -11.77 8.45 14.13
C ARG A 54 -12.48 9.80 14.06
N THR A 55 -11.89 10.84 14.65
CA THR A 55 -12.42 12.20 14.61
C THR A 55 -12.39 12.73 13.19
N PHE A 56 -11.25 12.57 12.51
CA PHE A 56 -11.09 12.89 11.10
C PHE A 56 -12.15 12.22 10.20
N ILE A 57 -12.34 10.90 10.33
CA ILE A 57 -13.34 10.17 9.51
C ILE A 57 -14.76 10.69 9.80
N LYS A 58 -15.08 10.97 11.07
CA LYS A 58 -16.41 11.45 11.47
C LYS A 58 -16.72 12.82 10.86
N ASP A 59 -15.72 13.70 10.81
CA ASP A 59 -15.88 15.08 10.35
C ASP A 59 -15.80 15.21 8.82
N ASN A 60 -15.32 14.17 8.12
CA ASN A 60 -15.23 14.15 6.67
C ASN A 60 -16.47 13.55 6.00
N GLU A 61 -17.22 14.36 5.24
CA GLU A 61 -18.49 13.96 4.62
C GLU A 61 -18.38 12.81 3.60
N ASP A 62 -17.22 12.64 2.95
CA ASP A 62 -17.02 11.58 1.95
C ASP A 62 -16.94 10.18 2.58
N ILE A 63 -16.55 10.11 3.86
CA ILE A 63 -16.26 8.84 4.54
C ILE A 63 -16.90 8.72 5.92
N ASN A 64 -17.68 9.71 6.39
CA ASN A 64 -18.35 9.64 7.69
C ASN A 64 -19.33 8.46 7.79
N SER A 65 -19.85 7.98 6.66
CA SER A 65 -20.72 6.81 6.60
C SER A 65 -20.00 5.56 7.12
N LEU A 66 -18.67 5.51 6.99
CA LEU A 66 -17.83 4.47 7.58
C LEU A 66 -17.86 4.44 9.11
N MET A 67 -18.30 5.50 9.78
CA MET A 67 -18.48 5.53 11.24
C MET A 67 -19.90 5.15 11.66
N GLN A 68 -20.87 5.23 10.74
CA GLN A 68 -22.27 4.95 11.01
C GLN A 68 -22.56 3.44 10.87
N GLY A 69 -23.44 2.91 11.72
CA GLY A 69 -23.96 1.53 11.63
C GLY A 69 -23.18 0.42 12.38
N ILE A 70 -23.90 -0.69 12.64
CA ILE A 70 -23.48 -1.91 13.35
C ILE A 70 -23.04 -3.04 12.38
N PHE A 71 -23.15 -2.81 11.07
CA PHE A 71 -22.93 -3.86 10.07
C PHE A 71 -21.44 -4.18 9.89
N ALA A 72 -21.17 -5.46 9.62
CA ALA A 72 -19.84 -6.01 9.39
C ALA A 72 -19.17 -5.27 8.22
N LYS A 73 -18.25 -4.35 8.56
CA LYS A 73 -17.40 -3.67 7.59
C LYS A 73 -16.26 -4.62 7.23
N LYS A 74 -16.14 -4.90 5.93
CA LYS A 74 -14.96 -5.54 5.35
C LYS A 74 -13.99 -4.44 4.94
N VAL A 75 -12.81 -4.44 5.54
CA VAL A 75 -11.77 -3.46 5.26
C VAL A 75 -10.78 -4.13 4.32
N TYR A 76 -10.54 -3.52 3.17
CA TYR A 76 -9.53 -3.96 2.22
C TYR A 76 -8.34 -3.03 2.40
N LEU A 77 -7.22 -3.57 2.87
CA LEU A 77 -6.08 -2.79 3.31
C LEU A 77 -4.85 -3.17 2.49
N LEU A 78 -4.32 -2.19 1.75
CA LEU A 78 -2.99 -2.27 1.16
C LEU A 78 -1.95 -1.83 2.18
N VAL A 79 -1.02 -2.73 2.45
CA VAL A 79 0.14 -2.48 3.29
C VAL A 79 1.38 -2.28 2.42
N PRO A 80 2.39 -1.53 2.91
CA PRO A 80 3.65 -1.35 2.20
C PRO A 80 4.30 -2.69 1.86
N ASP A 81 5.02 -2.73 0.74
CA ASP A 81 5.61 -3.96 0.22
C ASP A 81 6.72 -4.54 1.12
N ASP A 82 7.21 -3.76 2.09
CA ASP A 82 8.18 -4.20 3.09
C ASP A 82 7.53 -4.97 4.26
N VAL A 83 6.19 -5.01 4.32
CA VAL A 83 5.41 -5.81 5.26
C VAL A 83 5.33 -7.25 4.74
N THR A 84 6.41 -8.00 4.93
CA THR A 84 6.52 -9.39 4.46
C THR A 84 5.81 -10.40 5.38
N ASN A 85 5.70 -11.65 4.93
CA ASN A 85 5.24 -12.77 5.78
C ASN A 85 6.18 -13.07 6.98
N VAL A 86 7.37 -12.48 7.02
CA VAL A 86 8.32 -12.65 8.13
C VAL A 86 7.98 -11.69 9.29
N THR A 87 7.28 -10.59 9.02
CA THR A 87 6.85 -9.57 9.99
C THR A 87 5.39 -9.73 10.36
N ASP A 88 5.01 -10.91 10.87
CA ASP A 88 3.65 -11.19 11.38
C ASP A 88 3.16 -10.15 12.39
N ILE A 89 4.08 -9.56 13.16
CA ILE A 89 3.77 -8.52 14.15
C ILE A 89 3.24 -7.25 13.49
N GLU A 90 3.83 -6.81 12.37
CA GLU A 90 3.37 -5.61 11.67
C GLU A 90 2.03 -5.84 10.98
N LYS A 91 1.83 -7.02 10.35
CA LYS A 91 0.53 -7.39 9.78
C LYS A 91 -0.57 -7.41 10.84
N ARG A 92 -0.28 -7.93 12.04
CA ARG A 92 -1.21 -7.89 13.19
C ARG A 92 -1.49 -6.47 13.65
N ALA A 93 -0.49 -5.60 13.70
CA ALA A 93 -0.69 -4.19 14.06
C ALA A 93 -1.67 -3.50 13.10
N PHE A 94 -1.51 -3.70 11.79
CA PHE A 94 -2.44 -3.20 10.78
C PHE A 94 -3.85 -3.78 10.93
N ASP A 95 -3.97 -5.09 11.19
CA ASP A 95 -5.25 -5.77 11.38
C ASP A 95 -6.00 -5.22 12.61
N GLU A 96 -5.32 -5.17 13.75
CA GLU A 96 -5.87 -4.65 15.00
C GLU A 96 -6.24 -3.18 14.86
N PHE A 97 -5.41 -2.37 14.20
CA PHE A 97 -5.71 -0.98 13.94
C PHE A 97 -6.95 -0.81 13.07
N ALA A 98 -7.06 -1.50 11.93
CA ALA A 98 -8.23 -1.42 11.07
C ALA A 98 -9.52 -1.85 11.81
N LYS A 99 -9.43 -2.92 12.62
CA LYS A 99 -10.52 -3.41 13.46
C LYS A 99 -10.91 -2.40 14.54
N LYS A 100 -9.93 -1.81 15.25
CA LYS A 100 -10.18 -0.77 16.25
C LYS A 100 -10.79 0.45 15.57
N LEU A 101 -10.15 1.00 14.55
CA LEU A 101 -10.58 2.21 13.84
C LEU A 101 -12.05 2.13 13.37
N LEU A 102 -12.37 1.13 12.55
CA LEU A 102 -13.65 1.04 11.83
C LEU A 102 -14.66 0.07 12.46
N LYS A 103 -14.31 -0.60 13.56
CA LYS A 103 -15.08 -1.71 14.15
C LYS A 103 -15.35 -2.82 13.11
N GLY A 104 -14.42 -2.99 12.17
CA GLY A 104 -14.49 -4.00 11.12
C GLY A 104 -14.42 -5.41 11.69
N LYS A 105 -15.11 -6.36 11.04
CA LYS A 105 -15.06 -7.78 11.44
C LYS A 105 -13.99 -8.57 10.68
N GLU A 106 -13.67 -8.13 9.47
CA GLU A 106 -12.76 -8.80 8.55
C GLU A 106 -11.86 -7.77 7.87
N VAL A 107 -10.56 -8.03 7.87
CA VAL A 107 -9.55 -7.24 7.17
C VAL A 107 -8.94 -8.14 6.09
N VAL A 108 -9.03 -7.71 4.84
CA VAL A 108 -8.41 -8.37 3.69
C VAL A 108 -7.17 -7.58 3.31
N PHE A 109 -6.04 -8.25 3.36
CA PHE A 109 -4.74 -7.65 3.07
C PHE A 109 -4.35 -7.80 1.60
N GLY A 110 -3.75 -6.74 1.06
CA GLY A 110 -3.00 -6.76 -0.19
C GLY A 110 -1.68 -6.00 -0.03
N SER A 111 -0.77 -6.19 -0.98
CA SER A 111 0.48 -5.42 -1.09
C SER A 111 0.36 -4.44 -2.25
N GLU A 112 0.99 -3.27 -2.14
CA GLU A 112 0.92 -2.19 -3.14
C GLU A 112 1.35 -2.65 -4.53
N PHE A 113 2.42 -3.48 -4.61
CA PHE A 113 2.96 -3.92 -5.89
C PHE A 113 1.92 -4.59 -6.80
N ALA A 114 0.88 -5.22 -6.25
CA ALA A 114 -0.11 -5.95 -7.04
C ALA A 114 -1.08 -5.02 -7.79
N PHE A 115 -1.16 -3.76 -7.35
CA PHE A 115 -2.17 -2.78 -7.77
C PHE A 115 -1.56 -1.53 -8.41
N VAL A 116 -0.25 -1.55 -8.72
CA VAL A 116 0.39 -0.50 -9.54
C VAL A 116 -0.08 -0.50 -10.99
N THR A 117 -0.83 -1.52 -11.41
CA THR A 117 -1.39 -1.63 -12.76
C THR A 117 -2.71 -2.39 -12.73
N THR A 118 -3.43 -2.33 -13.85
CA THR A 118 -4.71 -3.00 -14.09
C THR A 118 -4.60 -4.53 -13.96
N PHE A 119 -5.72 -5.22 -13.73
CA PHE A 119 -5.76 -6.68 -13.52
C PHE A 119 -5.26 -7.48 -14.75
N GLU A 120 -5.35 -6.91 -15.94
CA GLU A 120 -4.98 -7.53 -17.21
C GLU A 120 -3.45 -7.63 -17.40
N GLU A 121 -2.67 -6.72 -16.81
CA GLU A 121 -1.21 -6.68 -16.94
C GLU A 121 -0.56 -7.75 -16.03
N LYS A 122 -0.09 -8.85 -16.62
CA LYS A 122 0.36 -10.01 -15.84
C LYS A 122 1.83 -10.02 -15.46
N ASP A 123 2.67 -9.38 -16.28
CA ASP A 123 4.13 -9.48 -16.19
C ASP A 123 4.77 -8.09 -16.14
N TYR A 124 5.38 -7.74 -15.01
CA TYR A 124 5.98 -6.42 -14.78
C TYR A 124 6.99 -6.44 -13.61
N VAL A 125 7.77 -5.37 -13.49
CA VAL A 125 8.58 -5.09 -12.30
C VAL A 125 8.00 -3.88 -11.60
N CYS A 126 7.73 -4.01 -10.30
CA CYS A 126 7.36 -2.89 -9.46
C CYS A 126 8.58 -2.46 -8.63
N ILE A 127 8.89 -1.17 -8.65
CA ILE A 127 9.83 -0.54 -7.73
C ILE A 127 9.02 0.28 -6.73
N SER A 128 9.01 -0.17 -5.49
CA SER A 128 8.25 0.44 -4.40
C SER A 128 9.22 1.06 -3.42
N ARG A 129 9.01 2.34 -3.10
CA ARG A 129 9.71 3.01 -2.00
C ARG A 129 8.80 3.03 -0.78
N THR A 130 9.28 2.43 0.29
CA THR A 130 8.69 2.54 1.63
C THR A 130 9.58 3.44 2.49
N CYS A 131 9.05 3.89 3.62
CA CYS A 131 9.80 4.60 4.65
C CYS A 131 11.06 3.89 5.19
N ARG A 132 11.30 2.60 4.86
CA ARG A 132 12.46 1.83 5.33
C ARG A 132 13.41 1.43 4.22
N MET A 133 12.90 1.19 3.02
CA MET A 133 13.67 0.53 1.95
C MET A 133 13.05 0.73 0.57
N LEU A 134 13.86 0.45 -0.45
CA LEU A 134 13.36 0.27 -1.81
C LEU A 134 13.20 -1.23 -2.09
N ILE A 135 12.12 -1.60 -2.76
CA ILE A 135 11.75 -2.98 -3.05
C ILE A 135 11.53 -3.14 -4.53
N LEU A 136 12.27 -4.07 -5.14
CA LEU A 136 12.06 -4.48 -6.51
C LEU A 136 11.31 -5.80 -6.51
N THR A 137 10.08 -5.79 -6.99
CA THR A 137 9.23 -6.98 -7.08
C THR A 137 8.98 -7.30 -8.54
N SER A 138 9.57 -8.38 -9.05
CA SER A 138 9.21 -8.97 -10.34
C SER A 138 7.95 -9.80 -10.18
N ILE A 139 6.95 -9.50 -10.99
CA ILE A 139 5.64 -10.14 -11.00
C ILE A 139 5.47 -10.87 -12.33
N LYS A 140 5.04 -12.13 -12.25
CA LYS A 140 4.65 -12.96 -13.40
C LYS A 140 3.31 -13.63 -13.12
N ASP A 141 2.38 -13.57 -14.06
CA ASP A 141 1.01 -14.08 -13.87
C ASP A 141 0.35 -13.62 -12.56
N LYS A 142 0.54 -12.33 -12.21
CA LYS A 142 0.05 -11.71 -10.95
C LYS A 142 0.58 -12.36 -9.66
N LYS A 143 1.66 -13.12 -9.73
CA LYS A 143 2.36 -13.69 -8.57
C LYS A 143 3.76 -13.10 -8.48
N ILE A 144 4.27 -12.97 -7.26
CA ILE A 144 5.67 -12.59 -7.03
C ILE A 144 6.54 -13.71 -7.61
N PHE A 145 7.31 -13.37 -8.64
CA PHE A 145 8.33 -14.25 -9.20
C PHE A 145 9.64 -14.12 -8.42
N LYS A 146 10.08 -12.87 -8.19
CA LYS A 146 11.30 -12.56 -7.46
C LYS A 146 11.17 -11.21 -6.77
N GLN A 147 11.72 -11.11 -5.56
CA GLN A 147 11.72 -9.86 -4.80
C GLN A 147 13.11 -9.57 -4.25
N LYS A 148 13.53 -8.31 -4.32
CA LYS A 148 14.81 -7.83 -3.81
C LYS A 148 14.58 -6.59 -2.95
N PHE A 149 15.05 -6.64 -1.72
CA PHE A 149 15.03 -5.53 -0.77
C PHE A 149 16.40 -4.84 -0.81
N ILE A 150 16.42 -3.53 -1.01
CA ILE A 150 17.64 -2.74 -1.05
C ILE A 150 17.50 -1.49 -0.18
N GLN A 151 18.64 -0.90 0.18
CA GLN A 151 18.67 0.29 1.02
C GLN A 151 17.84 1.44 0.42
N ASP A 152 17.14 2.19 1.26
CA ASP A 152 16.56 3.45 0.84
C ASP A 152 17.67 4.51 0.69
N LYS A 153 18.07 4.76 -0.56
CA LYS A 153 18.96 5.84 -0.95
C LYS A 153 18.65 6.29 -2.38
N GLU A 154 19.25 7.38 -2.81
CA GLU A 154 19.21 7.77 -4.21
C GLU A 154 20.13 6.86 -5.02
N TYR A 155 19.60 6.31 -6.12
CA TYR A 155 20.31 5.46 -7.06
C TYR A 155 20.38 6.20 -8.39
N THR A 156 21.45 5.96 -9.14
CA THR A 156 21.50 6.37 -10.54
C THR A 156 20.59 5.51 -11.40
N ASN A 157 20.22 6.01 -12.58
CA ASN A 157 19.42 5.25 -13.54
C ASN A 157 20.08 3.90 -13.90
N ASP A 158 21.40 3.89 -14.07
CA ASP A 158 22.15 2.69 -14.45
C ASP A 158 22.21 1.65 -13.32
N GLU A 159 22.34 2.09 -12.07
CA GLU A 159 22.25 1.21 -10.90
C GLU A 159 20.86 0.54 -10.84
N LEU A 160 19.79 1.31 -11.01
CA LEU A 160 18.43 0.75 -11.02
C LEU A 160 18.21 -0.21 -12.18
N ARG A 161 18.67 0.10 -13.39
CA ARG A 161 18.58 -0.83 -14.54
C ARG A 161 19.29 -2.15 -14.27
N THR A 162 20.45 -2.09 -13.64
CA THR A 162 21.20 -3.29 -13.24
C THR A 162 20.39 -4.14 -12.25
N LEU A 163 19.83 -3.50 -11.22
CA LEU A 163 19.01 -4.17 -10.21
C LEU A 163 17.72 -4.76 -10.80
N ILE A 164 17.09 -4.07 -11.76
CA ILE A 164 15.91 -4.57 -12.49
C ILE A 164 16.28 -5.82 -13.29
N ASN A 165 17.40 -5.80 -14.02
CA ASN A 165 17.86 -6.96 -14.79
C ASN A 165 18.08 -8.18 -13.90
N GLU A 166 18.65 -7.98 -12.71
CA GLU A 166 18.86 -9.07 -11.74
C GLU A 166 17.55 -9.71 -11.26
N VAL A 167 16.45 -8.95 -11.15
CA VAL A 167 15.15 -9.50 -10.72
C VAL A 167 14.29 -10.02 -11.87
N SER A 168 14.58 -9.62 -13.11
CA SER A 168 13.75 -9.92 -14.30
C SER A 168 14.06 -11.25 -14.99
N ASP A 169 15.10 -11.97 -14.55
CA ASP A 169 15.52 -13.27 -15.10
C ASP A 169 15.88 -13.23 -16.60
N SER A 170 16.67 -12.22 -16.99
CA SER A 170 17.05 -11.86 -18.36
C SER A 170 17.07 -13.01 -19.38
N ASN A 171 16.30 -12.87 -20.45
CA ASN A 171 16.79 -12.92 -21.83
C ASN A 171 15.70 -12.37 -22.78
N GLU A 172 16.08 -11.37 -23.57
CA GLU A 172 15.36 -10.73 -24.70
C GLU A 172 14.49 -9.49 -24.44
N TYR A 173 13.63 -9.40 -23.40
CA TYR A 173 12.85 -8.17 -23.15
C TYR A 173 12.71 -7.83 -21.66
N LEU A 174 13.04 -6.59 -21.30
CA LEU A 174 12.71 -6.02 -20.00
C LEU A 174 11.19 -5.85 -19.90
N PRO A 175 10.51 -6.40 -18.88
CA PRO A 175 9.10 -6.18 -18.68
C PRO A 175 8.84 -4.71 -18.31
N LYS A 176 7.57 -4.27 -18.39
CA LYS A 176 7.21 -2.92 -17.96
C LYS A 176 7.62 -2.68 -16.52
N VAL A 177 8.16 -1.50 -16.24
CA VAL A 177 8.54 -1.08 -14.90
C VAL A 177 7.52 -0.08 -14.39
N TYR A 178 6.96 -0.34 -13.22
CA TYR A 178 6.09 0.57 -12.50
C TYR A 178 6.80 1.08 -11.25
N LEU A 179 6.67 2.37 -10.98
CA LEU A 179 7.35 3.06 -9.89
C LEU A 179 6.29 3.59 -8.93
N ASN A 180 6.33 3.21 -7.65
CA ASN A 180 5.44 3.75 -6.64
C ASN A 180 6.19 4.22 -5.38
N GLY A 181 5.72 5.30 -4.78
CA GLY A 181 6.30 5.86 -3.56
C GLY A 181 7.13 7.12 -3.83
N ASN A 182 7.54 7.75 -2.73
CA ASN A 182 8.05 9.10 -2.74
C ASN A 182 9.35 9.26 -3.56
N ASN A 183 9.42 10.36 -4.32
CA ASN A 183 10.57 10.72 -5.16
C ASN A 183 10.95 9.66 -6.22
N LEU A 184 10.07 8.71 -6.58
CA LEU A 184 10.37 7.79 -7.69
C LEU A 184 9.97 8.34 -9.06
N SER A 185 9.17 9.40 -9.13
CA SER A 185 8.81 10.09 -10.38
C SER A 185 10.03 10.62 -11.15
N GLN A 186 11.15 10.87 -10.45
CA GLN A 186 12.42 11.25 -11.07
C GLN A 186 13.01 10.17 -11.99
N TYR A 187 12.63 8.90 -11.81
CA TYR A 187 13.11 7.77 -12.61
C TYR A 187 12.18 7.45 -13.79
N SER A 188 11.45 8.43 -14.31
CA SER A 188 10.49 8.26 -15.42
C SER A 188 11.10 7.70 -16.71
N ASP A 189 12.42 7.81 -16.89
CA ASP A 189 13.17 7.18 -18.00
C ASP A 189 13.25 5.64 -17.89
N ILE A 190 12.97 5.10 -16.71
CA ILE A 190 13.08 3.67 -16.40
C ILE A 190 11.70 3.01 -16.35
N GLY A 191 10.68 3.74 -15.92
CA GLY A 191 9.36 3.19 -15.70
C GLY A 191 8.25 4.23 -15.57
N ILE A 192 7.04 3.73 -15.43
CA ILE A 192 5.82 4.52 -15.29
C ILE A 192 5.60 4.79 -13.81
N TYR A 193 5.60 6.07 -13.40
CA TYR A 193 5.19 6.45 -12.06
C TYR A 193 3.69 6.26 -11.88
N VAL A 194 3.29 5.64 -10.77
CA VAL A 194 1.91 5.34 -10.43
C VAL A 194 1.54 6.07 -9.15
N ASP A 195 0.56 6.96 -9.26
CA ASP A 195 0.08 7.74 -8.12
C ASP A 195 -0.74 6.90 -7.14
N LYS A 196 -0.81 7.32 -5.88
CA LYS A 196 -1.56 6.62 -4.83
C LYS A 196 -3.05 6.54 -5.13
N LEU A 197 -3.61 7.56 -5.79
CA LEU A 197 -5.01 7.54 -6.24
C LEU A 197 -5.24 6.46 -7.30
N ASP A 198 -4.29 6.27 -8.22
CA ASP A 198 -4.36 5.23 -9.25
C ASP A 198 -4.24 3.83 -8.63
N ILE A 199 -3.37 3.64 -7.63
CA ILE A 199 -3.25 2.36 -6.90
C ILE A 199 -4.57 2.00 -6.21
N ILE A 200 -5.21 2.95 -5.52
CA ILE A 200 -6.49 2.72 -4.84
C ILE A 200 -7.59 2.40 -5.84
N LYS A 201 -7.61 3.10 -6.97
CA LYS A 201 -8.55 2.83 -8.05
C LYS A 201 -8.36 1.42 -8.63
N ASN A 202 -7.13 1.05 -8.98
CA ASN A 202 -6.81 -0.30 -9.48
C ASN A 202 -7.18 -1.38 -8.47
N PHE A 203 -7.01 -1.11 -7.18
CA PHE A 203 -7.38 -2.01 -6.10
C PHE A 203 -8.89 -2.22 -6.03
N GLU A 204 -9.66 -1.13 -6.02
CA GLU A 204 -11.13 -1.20 -6.06
C GLU A 204 -11.64 -1.92 -7.31
N ASP A 205 -11.13 -1.56 -8.48
CA ASP A 205 -11.52 -2.15 -9.77
C ASP A 205 -11.24 -3.66 -9.79
N THR A 206 -10.06 -4.08 -9.33
CA THR A 206 -9.68 -5.49 -9.23
C THR A 206 -10.60 -6.27 -8.30
N LEU A 207 -10.90 -5.73 -7.12
CA LEU A 207 -11.79 -6.39 -6.17
C LEU A 207 -13.22 -6.50 -6.69
N ASN A 208 -13.70 -5.49 -7.43
CA ASN A 208 -15.01 -5.52 -8.07
C ASN A 208 -15.05 -6.57 -9.20
N GLN A 209 -14.00 -6.69 -10.02
CA GLN A 209 -13.90 -7.74 -11.05
C GLN A 209 -13.90 -9.15 -10.45
N LEU A 210 -13.27 -9.34 -9.29
CA LEU A 210 -13.21 -10.62 -8.58
C LEU A 210 -14.48 -10.92 -7.74
N ASN A 211 -15.46 -10.02 -7.72
CA ASN A 211 -16.66 -10.09 -6.86
C ASN A 211 -16.32 -10.23 -5.36
N LEU A 212 -15.21 -9.63 -4.91
CA LEU A 212 -14.66 -9.77 -3.56
C LEU A 212 -14.99 -8.64 -2.61
#